data_AF-A0A7I7NTK3-F1
#
_entry.id   AF-A0A7I7NTK3-F1
#
_cell.length_a   1.000
_cell.length_b   1.000
_cell.length_c   1.000
_cell.angle_alpha   90.00
_cell.angle_beta   90.00
_cell.angle_gamma   90.00
#
_symmetry.space_group_name_H-M   'P 1'
#
loop_
_entity.id
_entity.type
_entity.pdbx_description
1 polymer ?
#
loop_
_entity_poly.entity_id
_entity_poly.type
_entity_poly.pdbx_seq_one_letter_code
_entity_poly.pdbx_strand_id
1 'polypeptide(L)'
;MLLLDVATTSRDVGGTSSRLGKVDHIAGLLRRAAADPDGVAIVVSWLSGELPQRQIGVGWASLRSRPPPASHPTLTVAGVDARFSEIGAVSGKGSQSRRAVLVAGLFAAATDAEQTFLLRLLGGELRQGALAGIMADAVARAADLPVAAVQRAAMLGGDLPAVAAAALGGGVRALDAFALRVGRPVGPMLAQTATGVADALERHGGATIFEAKLDGARVQIHRAGDEVTV
;
A
#
# COMPACT_ATOMS: atom_id res chain seq x y z
N MET A 1 -16.63 -6.82 -2.57
CA MET A 1 -15.57 -7.84 -2.46
C MET A 1 -15.44 -8.28 -1.00
N LEU A 2 -15.23 -9.59 -0.74
CA LEU A 2 -15.02 -10.10 0.63
C LEU A 2 -13.57 -9.90 1.06
N LEU A 3 -13.32 -9.79 2.37
CA LEU A 3 -11.97 -9.78 2.92
C LEU A 3 -11.23 -11.09 2.62
N LEU A 4 -11.95 -12.22 2.61
CA LEU A 4 -11.38 -13.52 2.24
C LEU A 4 -10.71 -13.53 0.86
N ASP A 5 -11.23 -12.77 -0.12
CA ASP A 5 -10.62 -12.65 -1.46
C ASP A 5 -9.22 -12.04 -1.37
N VAL A 6 -9.07 -11.01 -0.53
CA VAL A 6 -7.80 -10.31 -0.29
C VAL A 6 -6.85 -11.20 0.51
N ALA A 7 -7.35 -11.84 1.57
CA ALA A 7 -6.55 -12.73 2.43
C ALA A 7 -6.01 -13.94 1.65
N THR A 8 -6.82 -14.52 0.76
CA THR A 8 -6.40 -15.62 -0.11
C THR A 8 -5.36 -15.16 -1.12
N THR A 9 -5.60 -14.02 -1.78
CA THR A 9 -4.61 -13.45 -2.72
C THR A 9 -3.28 -13.16 -2.03
N SER A 10 -3.29 -12.59 -0.83
CA SER A 10 -2.08 -12.32 -0.04
C SER A 10 -1.29 -13.59 0.29
N ARG A 11 -2.01 -14.67 0.65
CA ARG A 11 -1.42 -15.98 0.91
C ARG A 11 -0.75 -16.55 -0.35
N ASP A 12 -1.44 -16.51 -1.49
CA ASP A 12 -0.94 -17.05 -2.75
C ASP A 12 0.30 -16.29 -3.23
N VAL A 13 0.29 -14.96 -3.11
CA VAL A 13 1.44 -14.08 -3.37
C VAL A 13 2.63 -14.45 -2.47
N GLY A 14 2.38 -14.73 -1.18
CA GLY A 14 3.42 -15.17 -0.24
C GLY A 14 3.92 -16.60 -0.50
N GLY A 15 3.10 -17.45 -1.11
CA GLY A 15 3.41 -18.85 -1.42
C GLY A 15 4.25 -19.04 -2.69
N THR A 16 4.38 -18.02 -3.54
CA THR A 16 5.16 -18.09 -4.79
C THR A 16 6.43 -17.25 -4.72
N SER A 17 7.52 -17.77 -5.29
CA SER A 17 8.77 -17.02 -5.51
C SER A 17 8.78 -16.27 -6.84
N SER A 18 7.86 -16.59 -7.76
CA SER A 18 7.81 -15.98 -9.09
C SER A 18 7.25 -14.56 -9.00
N ARG A 19 8.07 -13.56 -9.38
CA ARG A 19 7.61 -12.17 -9.52
C ARG A 19 6.37 -12.08 -10.40
N LEU A 20 6.37 -12.78 -11.54
CA LEU A 20 5.25 -12.78 -12.47
C LEU A 20 4.00 -13.40 -11.84
N GLY A 21 4.15 -14.51 -11.10
CA GLY A 21 3.05 -15.13 -10.38
C GLY A 21 2.42 -14.19 -9.35
N LYS A 22 3.25 -13.44 -8.59
CA LYS A 22 2.74 -12.41 -7.66
C LYS A 22 1.95 -11.32 -8.37
N VAL A 23 2.49 -10.80 -9.48
CA VAL A 23 1.82 -9.80 -10.32
C VAL A 23 0.48 -10.34 -10.81
N ASP A 24 0.42 -11.60 -11.25
CA ASP A 24 -0.81 -12.25 -11.73
C ASP A 24 -1.90 -12.38 -10.66
N HIS A 25 -1.54 -12.86 -9.47
CA HIS A 25 -2.48 -12.98 -8.36
C HIS A 25 -3.09 -11.63 -7.98
N ILE A 26 -2.25 -10.60 -7.84
CA ILE A 26 -2.69 -9.26 -7.48
C ILE A 26 -3.54 -8.65 -8.60
N ALA A 27 -3.10 -8.73 -9.86
CA ALA A 27 -3.84 -8.19 -10.99
C ALA A 27 -5.21 -8.86 -11.15
N GLY A 28 -5.29 -10.17 -10.90
CA GLY A 28 -6.54 -10.92 -10.90
C GLY A 28 -7.52 -10.44 -9.83
N LEU A 29 -7.04 -10.11 -8.62
CA LEU A 29 -7.86 -9.51 -7.57
C LEU A 29 -8.33 -8.10 -7.97
N LEU A 30 -7.43 -7.25 -8.45
CA LEU A 30 -7.75 -5.87 -8.83
C LEU A 30 -8.80 -5.80 -9.95
N ARG A 31 -8.74 -6.69 -10.94
CA ARG A 31 -9.80 -6.80 -11.97
C ARG A 31 -11.17 -7.12 -11.39
N ARG A 32 -11.24 -7.97 -10.35
CA ARG A 32 -12.52 -8.26 -9.65
C ARG A 32 -13.00 -7.08 -8.80
N ALA A 33 -12.09 -6.22 -8.33
CA ALA A 33 -12.41 -5.01 -7.58
C ALA A 33 -12.77 -3.81 -8.49
N ALA A 34 -12.48 -3.87 -9.79
CA ALA A 34 -12.51 -2.71 -10.70
C ALA A 34 -13.85 -1.94 -10.76
N ALA A 35 -14.97 -2.60 -10.44
CA ALA A 35 -16.29 -1.96 -10.38
C ALA A 35 -16.46 -1.00 -9.19
N ASP A 36 -15.56 -1.05 -8.21
CA ASP A 36 -15.56 -0.24 -6.99
C ASP A 36 -14.19 0.45 -6.84
N PRO A 37 -14.04 1.69 -7.35
CA PRO A 37 -12.77 2.43 -7.30
C PRO A 37 -12.24 2.65 -5.87
N ASP A 38 -13.15 2.86 -4.91
CA ASP A 38 -12.77 3.01 -3.49
C ASP A 38 -12.25 1.69 -2.94
N GLY A 39 -12.94 0.59 -3.26
CA GLY A 39 -12.49 -0.77 -2.97
C GLY A 39 -11.11 -1.09 -3.57
N VAL A 40 -10.82 -0.65 -4.80
CA VAL A 40 -9.50 -0.79 -5.42
C VAL A 40 -8.43 -0.07 -4.60
N ALA A 41 -8.67 1.19 -4.22
CA ALA A 41 -7.71 1.96 -3.44
C ALA A 41 -7.42 1.29 -2.08
N ILE A 42 -8.47 0.82 -1.39
CA ILE A 42 -8.33 0.10 -0.11
C ILE A 42 -7.50 -1.18 -0.28
N VAL A 43 -7.82 -2.02 -1.28
CA VAL A 43 -7.09 -3.27 -1.55
C VAL A 43 -5.61 -3.01 -1.87
N VAL A 44 -5.33 -1.99 -2.68
CA VAL A 44 -3.95 -1.60 -3.04
C VAL A 44 -3.18 -1.10 -1.82
N SER A 45 -3.82 -0.30 -0.96
CA SER A 45 -3.21 0.15 0.30
C SER A 45 -2.87 -1.05 1.18
N TRP A 46 -3.83 -1.93 1.44
CA TRP A 46 -3.63 -3.09 2.30
C TRP A 46 -2.57 -4.04 1.76
N LEU A 47 -2.64 -4.43 0.48
CA LEU A 47 -1.64 -5.32 -0.11
C LEU A 47 -0.26 -4.65 -0.30
N SER A 48 -0.17 -3.33 -0.16
CA SER A 48 1.12 -2.63 -0.05
C SER A 48 1.65 -2.59 1.40
N GLY A 49 0.90 -3.12 2.36
CA GLY A 49 1.26 -3.16 3.78
C GLY A 49 0.83 -1.94 4.58
N GLU A 50 0.01 -1.07 3.99
CA GLU A 50 -0.41 0.20 4.59
C GLU A 50 -1.91 0.19 4.90
N LEU A 51 -2.33 1.06 5.82
CA LEU A 51 -3.74 1.37 6.03
C LEU A 51 -4.06 2.74 5.42
N PRO A 52 -5.23 2.93 4.79
CA PRO A 52 -5.68 4.27 4.39
C PRO A 52 -5.70 5.26 5.56
N GLN A 53 -6.03 4.78 6.76
CA GLN A 53 -6.08 5.55 8.00
C GLN A 53 -4.69 5.79 8.63
N ARG A 54 -3.62 5.18 8.08
CA ARG A 54 -2.27 5.13 8.67
C ARG A 54 -2.29 4.45 10.05
N GLN A 55 -2.07 5.19 11.14
CA GLN A 55 -2.00 4.64 12.48
C GLN A 55 -3.36 4.75 13.19
N ILE A 56 -3.95 3.59 13.53
CA ILE A 56 -5.26 3.50 14.22
C ILE A 56 -5.13 3.25 15.74
N GLY A 57 -3.91 3.26 16.27
CA GLY A 57 -3.62 3.06 17.70
C GLY A 57 -3.81 1.62 18.19
N VAL A 58 -3.75 0.64 17.28
CA VAL A 58 -3.69 -0.79 17.61
C VAL A 58 -2.23 -1.18 17.75
N GLY A 59 -1.82 -1.54 18.97
CA GLY A 59 -0.48 -2.03 19.25
C GLY A 59 -0.41 -3.56 19.27
N TRP A 60 0.81 -4.10 19.24
CA TRP A 60 1.08 -5.54 19.31
C TRP A 60 0.37 -6.23 20.48
N ALA A 61 0.24 -5.53 21.62
CA ALA A 61 -0.43 -6.04 22.81
C ALA A 61 -1.90 -6.42 22.56
N SER A 62 -2.60 -5.65 21.73
CA SER A 62 -4.01 -5.89 21.37
C SER A 62 -4.18 -7.05 20.38
N LEU A 63 -3.08 -7.52 19.77
CA LEU A 63 -3.07 -8.56 18.75
C LEU A 63 -2.61 -9.93 19.28
N ARG A 64 -2.14 -10.02 20.53
CA ARG A 64 -1.59 -11.26 21.12
C ARG A 64 -2.61 -12.38 21.29
N SER A 65 -3.82 -12.02 21.70
CA SER A 65 -4.91 -12.98 21.93
C SER A 65 -5.94 -12.84 20.82
N ARG A 66 -6.25 -13.95 20.15
CA ARG A 66 -7.29 -13.99 19.12
C ARG A 66 -8.49 -14.80 19.60
N PRO A 67 -9.73 -14.31 19.39
CA PRO A 67 -10.92 -15.12 19.60
C PRO A 67 -10.98 -16.28 18.59
N PRO A 68 -11.77 -17.33 18.85
CA PRO A 68 -12.06 -18.36 17.86
C PRO A 68 -12.53 -17.75 16.53
N PRO A 69 -12.05 -18.25 15.39
CA PRO A 69 -12.44 -17.73 14.08
C PRO A 69 -13.89 -18.06 13.74
N ALA A 70 -14.51 -17.20 12.94
CA ALA A 70 -15.81 -17.48 12.34
C ALA A 70 -15.72 -18.66 11.35
N SER A 71 -16.81 -19.43 11.21
CA SER A 71 -16.88 -20.57 10.29
C SER A 71 -17.05 -20.18 8.83
N HIS A 72 -17.62 -19.01 8.55
CA HIS A 72 -17.90 -18.53 7.20
C HIS A 72 -17.46 -17.08 7.02
N PRO A 73 -16.94 -16.71 5.83
CA PRO A 73 -16.53 -15.36 5.53
C PRO A 73 -17.75 -14.45 5.36
N THR A 74 -17.79 -13.37 6.13
CA THR A 74 -18.86 -12.35 6.04
C THR A 74 -18.31 -10.93 5.95
N LEU A 75 -17.02 -10.74 6.23
CA LEU A 75 -16.38 -9.44 6.21
C LEU A 75 -16.17 -8.97 4.77
N THR A 76 -16.54 -7.72 4.51
CA THR A 76 -16.28 -7.04 3.22
C THR A 76 -15.11 -6.08 3.36
N VAL A 77 -14.44 -5.78 2.24
CA VAL A 77 -13.36 -4.79 2.20
C VAL A 77 -13.82 -3.44 2.77
N ALA A 78 -14.93 -2.88 2.24
CA ALA A 78 -15.48 -1.62 2.73
C ALA A 78 -15.90 -1.68 4.22
N GLY A 79 -16.48 -2.80 4.66
CA GLY A 79 -16.90 -2.98 6.05
C GLY A 79 -15.71 -2.99 7.02
N VAL A 80 -14.61 -3.65 6.64
CA VAL A 80 -13.39 -3.70 7.46
C VAL A 80 -12.69 -2.33 7.48
N ASP A 81 -12.62 -1.64 6.35
CA ASP A 81 -12.07 -0.28 6.27
C ASP A 81 -12.84 0.71 7.16
N ALA A 82 -14.17 0.64 7.14
CA ALA A 82 -15.01 1.42 8.05
C ALA A 82 -14.75 1.09 9.53
N ARG A 83 -14.49 -0.18 9.86
CA ARG A 83 -14.13 -0.58 11.23
C ARG A 83 -12.75 -0.10 11.64
N PHE A 84 -11.77 -0.08 10.74
CA PHE A 84 -10.47 0.53 11.01
C PHE A 84 -10.59 2.03 11.28
N SER A 85 -11.44 2.72 10.52
CA SER A 85 -11.76 4.13 10.74
C SER A 85 -12.41 4.36 12.11
N GLU A 86 -13.38 3.51 12.50
CA GLU A 86 -13.99 3.55 13.84
C GLU A 86 -12.95 3.36 14.96
N ILE A 87 -12.06 2.37 14.81
CA ILE A 87 -10.99 2.09 15.78
C ILE A 87 -10.03 3.28 15.90
N GLY A 88 -9.62 3.87 14.78
CA GLY A 88 -8.70 5.00 14.72
C GLY A 88 -9.28 6.27 15.35
N ALA A 89 -10.59 6.47 15.25
CA ALA A 89 -11.29 7.61 15.84
C ALA A 89 -11.43 7.55 17.37
N VAL A 90 -11.23 6.39 18.00
CA VAL A 90 -11.34 6.26 19.46
C VAL A 90 -10.24 7.03 20.18
N SER A 91 -10.62 7.97 21.04
CA SER A 91 -9.71 8.82 21.82
C SER A 91 -10.20 9.01 23.26
N GLY A 92 -9.36 9.61 24.12
CA GLY A 92 -9.70 9.93 25.50
C GLY A 92 -9.55 8.79 26.50
N LYS A 93 -10.05 9.01 27.73
CA LYS A 93 -9.99 8.07 28.86
C LYS A 93 -10.78 6.80 28.52
N GLY A 94 -10.16 5.63 28.70
CA GLY A 94 -10.77 4.34 28.36
C GLY A 94 -10.66 3.95 26.88
N SER A 95 -10.03 4.77 26.03
CA SER A 95 -9.85 4.50 24.59
C SER A 95 -9.19 3.15 24.30
N GLN A 96 -8.22 2.73 25.12
CA GLN A 96 -7.53 1.45 24.95
C GLN A 96 -8.47 0.26 25.13
N SER A 97 -9.29 0.26 26.19
CA SER A 97 -10.29 -0.80 26.41
C SER A 97 -11.34 -0.83 25.30
N ARG A 98 -11.81 0.34 24.85
CA ARG A 98 -12.77 0.41 23.74
C ARG A 98 -12.16 -0.10 22.42
N ARG A 99 -10.93 0.28 22.09
CA ARG A 99 -10.21 -0.24 20.92
C ARG A 99 -10.02 -1.75 21.01
N ALA A 100 -9.64 -2.28 22.17
CA ALA A 100 -9.50 -3.71 22.37
C ALA A 100 -10.81 -4.48 22.10
N VAL A 101 -11.96 -3.94 22.55
CA VAL A 101 -13.28 -4.54 22.26
C VAL A 101 -13.60 -4.52 20.76
N LEU A 102 -13.35 -3.39 20.08
CA LEU A 102 -13.60 -3.27 18.64
C LEU A 102 -12.71 -4.22 17.82
N VAL A 103 -11.43 -4.30 18.16
CA VAL A 103 -10.48 -5.23 17.53
C VAL A 103 -10.91 -6.68 17.79
N ALA A 104 -11.26 -7.04 19.02
CA ALA A 104 -11.73 -8.38 19.34
C ALA A 104 -13.01 -8.74 18.56
N GLY A 105 -13.95 -7.81 18.42
CA GLY A 105 -15.15 -7.98 17.61
C GLY A 105 -14.85 -8.22 16.13
N LEU A 106 -13.93 -7.44 15.55
CA LEU A 106 -13.48 -7.64 14.17
C LEU A 106 -12.84 -9.02 13.97
N PHE A 107 -11.94 -9.44 14.86
CA PHE A 107 -11.29 -10.74 14.75
C PHE A 107 -12.26 -11.90 14.97
N ALA A 108 -13.26 -11.77 15.86
CA ALA A 108 -14.27 -12.82 16.08
C ALA A 108 -15.16 -13.04 14.85
N ALA A 109 -15.41 -11.99 14.06
CA ALA A 109 -16.17 -12.08 12.81
C ALA A 109 -15.33 -12.59 11.62
N ALA A 110 -14.00 -12.61 11.75
CA ALA A 110 -13.09 -13.07 10.72
C ALA A 110 -12.90 -14.59 10.77
N THR A 111 -12.84 -15.22 9.60
CA THR A 111 -12.34 -16.59 9.43
C THR A 111 -10.85 -16.68 9.76
N ASP A 112 -10.30 -17.89 9.89
CA ASP A 112 -8.88 -18.08 10.23
C ASP A 112 -7.92 -17.42 9.21
N ALA A 113 -8.24 -17.55 7.91
CA ALA A 113 -7.47 -16.91 6.84
C ALA A 113 -7.53 -15.38 6.94
N GLU A 114 -8.70 -14.83 7.22
CA GLU A 114 -8.91 -13.38 7.40
C GLU A 114 -8.20 -12.87 8.66
N GLN A 115 -8.30 -13.57 9.79
CA GLN A 115 -7.57 -13.22 11.02
C GLN A 115 -6.05 -13.20 10.78
N THR A 116 -5.53 -14.18 10.04
CA THR A 116 -4.10 -14.26 9.70
C THR A 116 -3.67 -13.06 8.86
N PHE A 117 -4.47 -12.68 7.87
CA PHE A 117 -4.23 -11.49 7.06
C PHE A 117 -4.28 -10.20 7.89
N LEU A 118 -5.35 -10.01 8.68
CA LEU A 118 -5.53 -8.82 9.54
C LEU A 118 -4.39 -8.68 10.55
N LEU A 119 -3.95 -9.79 11.17
CA LEU A 119 -2.82 -9.78 12.10
C LEU A 119 -1.55 -9.26 11.44
N ARG A 120 -1.25 -9.72 10.23
CA ARG A 120 -0.06 -9.32 9.48
C ARG A 120 -0.14 -7.87 8.99
N LEU A 121 -1.31 -7.45 8.52
CA LEU A 121 -1.55 -6.07 8.09
C LEU A 121 -1.42 -5.09 9.27
N LEU A 122 -2.12 -5.33 10.38
CA LEU A 122 -2.08 -4.49 11.57
C LEU A 122 -0.73 -4.55 12.29
N GLY A 123 0.02 -5.65 12.12
CA GLY A 123 1.39 -5.79 12.60
C GLY A 123 2.42 -5.05 11.74
N GLY A 124 2.05 -4.48 10.59
CA GLY A 124 2.96 -3.79 9.67
C GLY A 124 3.87 -4.74 8.86
N GLU A 125 3.59 -6.03 8.86
CA GLU A 125 4.44 -7.06 8.27
C GLU A 125 3.62 -8.10 7.49
N LEU A 126 3.14 -7.74 6.30
CA LEU A 126 2.43 -8.69 5.43
C LEU A 126 3.28 -9.92 5.03
N ARG A 127 4.59 -9.73 4.88
CA ARG A 127 5.57 -10.78 4.51
C ARG A 127 5.21 -11.55 3.24
N GLN A 128 4.50 -10.91 2.31
CA GLN A 128 4.13 -11.52 1.02
C GLN A 128 5.18 -11.27 -0.09
N GLY A 129 6.18 -10.42 0.17
CA GLY A 129 7.24 -10.10 -0.80
C GLY A 129 6.72 -9.46 -2.09
N ALA A 130 5.64 -8.68 -1.99
CA ALA A 130 5.05 -7.87 -3.04
C ALA A 130 4.90 -6.43 -2.55
N LEU A 131 6.00 -5.67 -2.64
CA LEU A 131 6.05 -4.26 -2.26
C LEU A 131 5.54 -3.36 -3.40
N ALA A 132 5.62 -2.04 -3.22
CA ALA A 132 5.14 -1.02 -4.16
C ALA A 132 5.52 -1.27 -5.63
N GLY A 133 6.74 -1.76 -5.92
CA GLY A 133 7.16 -2.08 -7.28
C GLY A 133 6.39 -3.24 -7.94
N ILE A 134 6.07 -4.30 -7.19
CA ILE A 134 5.23 -5.41 -7.70
C ILE A 134 3.78 -4.95 -7.80
N MET A 135 3.31 -4.12 -6.87
CA MET A 135 1.97 -3.56 -6.91
C MET A 135 1.77 -2.67 -8.15
N ALA A 136 2.72 -1.81 -8.50
CA ALA A 136 2.65 -0.99 -9.71
C ALA A 136 2.57 -1.84 -10.99
N ASP A 137 3.37 -2.91 -11.08
CA ASP A 137 3.29 -3.88 -12.19
C ASP A 137 1.92 -4.57 -12.25
N ALA A 138 1.36 -4.93 -11.10
CA ALA A 138 0.05 -5.57 -11.01
C ALA A 138 -1.09 -4.62 -11.39
N VAL A 139 -1.02 -3.34 -11.00
CA VAL A 139 -1.97 -2.31 -11.43
C VAL A 139 -1.91 -2.13 -12.94
N ALA A 140 -0.71 -2.00 -13.51
CA ALA A 140 -0.52 -1.88 -14.95
C ALA A 140 -1.12 -3.09 -15.70
N ARG A 141 -0.86 -4.31 -15.21
CA ARG A 141 -1.42 -5.54 -15.79
C ARG A 141 -2.93 -5.68 -15.60
N ALA A 142 -3.48 -5.17 -14.50
CA ALA A 142 -4.92 -5.23 -14.25
C ALA A 142 -5.71 -4.27 -15.15
N ALA A 143 -5.14 -3.09 -15.41
CA ALA A 143 -5.72 -2.03 -16.23
C ALA A 143 -5.36 -2.12 -17.73
N ASP A 144 -4.51 -3.09 -18.11
CA ASP A 144 -3.95 -3.23 -19.47
C ASP A 144 -3.23 -1.96 -19.96
N LEU A 145 -2.39 -1.39 -19.10
CA LEU A 145 -1.67 -0.14 -19.34
C LEU A 145 -0.15 -0.34 -19.37
N PRO A 146 0.60 0.54 -20.06
CA PRO A 146 2.05 0.56 -19.95
C PRO A 146 2.51 0.78 -18.51
N VAL A 147 3.38 -0.09 -18.00
CA VAL A 147 3.90 0.00 -16.63
C VAL A 147 4.57 1.34 -16.33
N ALA A 148 5.26 1.91 -17.33
CA ALA A 148 5.90 3.22 -17.20
C ALA A 148 4.90 4.36 -16.95
N ALA A 149 3.69 4.28 -17.50
CA ALA A 149 2.65 5.27 -17.28
C ALA A 149 2.12 5.22 -15.84
N VAL A 150 1.87 4.01 -15.32
CA VAL A 150 1.44 3.79 -13.94
C VAL A 150 2.52 4.21 -12.94
N GLN A 151 3.78 3.82 -13.19
CA GLN A 151 4.91 4.21 -12.34
C GLN A 151 5.13 5.72 -12.33
N ARG A 152 5.00 6.38 -13.50
CA ARG A 152 5.05 7.85 -13.58
C ARG A 152 3.93 8.50 -12.78
N ALA A 153 2.69 8.05 -12.93
CA ALA A 153 1.56 8.58 -12.18
C ALA A 153 1.75 8.38 -10.66
N ALA A 154 2.23 7.21 -10.22
CA ALA A 154 2.53 6.93 -8.82
C ALA A 154 3.67 7.81 -8.28
N MET A 155 4.72 8.03 -9.08
CA MET A 155 5.84 8.93 -8.74
C MET A 155 5.38 10.38 -8.60
N LEU A 156 4.56 10.89 -9.53
CA LEU A 156 4.08 12.27 -9.50
C LEU A 156 2.96 12.50 -8.48
N GLY A 157 2.17 11.46 -8.22
CA GLY A 157 1.06 11.49 -7.29
C GLY A 157 1.43 11.14 -5.84
N GLY A 158 2.53 10.44 -5.59
CA GLY A 158 2.85 9.97 -4.23
C GLY A 158 1.78 9.08 -3.60
N ASP A 159 0.85 8.54 -4.39
CA ASP A 159 -0.36 7.84 -3.93
C ASP A 159 -0.72 6.73 -4.95
N LEU A 160 -0.12 5.56 -4.76
CA LEU A 160 -0.37 4.39 -5.60
C LEU A 160 -1.82 3.88 -5.53
N PRO A 161 -2.48 3.84 -4.36
CA PRO A 161 -3.92 3.55 -4.26
C PRO A 161 -4.80 4.41 -5.19
N ALA A 162 -4.65 5.74 -5.16
CA ALA A 162 -5.43 6.62 -6.02
C ALA A 162 -5.11 6.41 -7.51
N VAL A 163 -3.84 6.17 -7.84
CA VAL A 163 -3.42 5.85 -9.22
C VAL A 163 -4.05 4.56 -9.71
N ALA A 164 -4.15 3.54 -8.86
CA ALA A 164 -4.77 2.28 -9.23
C ALA A 164 -6.27 2.44 -9.50
N ALA A 165 -7.00 3.15 -8.64
CA ALA A 165 -8.41 3.45 -8.85
C ALA A 165 -8.64 4.20 -10.17
N ALA A 166 -7.82 5.21 -10.46
CA ALA A 166 -7.89 5.95 -11.72
C ALA A 166 -7.55 5.08 -12.95
N ALA A 167 -6.49 4.25 -12.86
CA ALA A 167 -6.09 3.36 -13.94
C ALA A 167 -7.19 2.35 -14.30
N LEU A 168 -7.79 1.72 -13.29
CA LEU A 168 -8.83 0.68 -13.47
C LEU A 168 -10.19 1.27 -13.88
N GLY A 169 -10.51 2.49 -13.43
CA GLY A 169 -11.79 3.14 -13.76
C GLY A 169 -11.79 3.95 -15.06
N GLY A 170 -10.66 4.59 -15.41
CA GLY A 170 -10.58 5.54 -16.52
C GLY A 170 -9.41 5.32 -17.50
N GLY A 171 -8.64 4.25 -17.32
CA GLY A 171 -7.55 3.87 -18.22
C GLY A 171 -6.41 4.90 -18.25
N VAL A 172 -5.66 4.90 -19.36
CA VAL A 172 -4.45 5.72 -19.50
C VAL A 172 -4.70 7.22 -19.36
N ARG A 173 -5.84 7.73 -19.86
CA ARG A 173 -6.16 9.16 -19.80
C ARG A 173 -6.41 9.65 -18.38
N ALA A 174 -6.94 8.79 -17.51
CA ALA A 174 -7.12 9.14 -16.09
C ALA A 174 -5.78 9.36 -15.38
N LEU A 175 -4.68 8.81 -15.91
CA LEU A 175 -3.33 9.01 -15.37
C LEU A 175 -2.79 10.42 -15.61
N ASP A 176 -3.34 11.17 -16.56
CA ASP A 176 -2.92 12.55 -16.85
C ASP A 176 -3.25 13.51 -15.69
N ALA A 177 -4.19 13.14 -14.81
CA ALA A 177 -4.50 13.88 -13.59
C ALA A 177 -3.36 13.87 -12.55
N PHE A 178 -2.41 12.92 -12.67
CA PHE A 178 -1.26 12.80 -11.77
C PHE A 178 -0.06 13.54 -12.35
N ALA A 179 -0.09 14.86 -12.20
CA ALA A 179 0.98 15.77 -12.55
C ALA A 179 1.70 16.33 -11.32
N LEU A 180 2.86 16.96 -11.51
CA LEU A 180 3.55 17.71 -10.47
C LEU A 180 2.62 18.79 -9.91
N ARG A 181 2.43 18.77 -8.58
CA ARG A 181 1.64 19.76 -7.86
C ARG A 181 2.35 20.11 -6.56
N VAL A 182 2.60 21.39 -6.33
CA VAL A 182 3.18 21.87 -5.07
C VAL A 182 2.28 21.46 -3.91
N GLY A 183 2.90 20.98 -2.83
CA GLY A 183 2.22 20.45 -1.64
C GLY A 183 1.89 18.96 -1.73
N ARG A 184 2.08 18.33 -2.90
CA ARG A 184 1.92 16.89 -3.08
C ARG A 184 3.31 16.25 -3.26
N PRO A 185 3.75 15.37 -2.34
CA PRO A 185 5.08 14.80 -2.43
C PRO A 185 5.22 13.90 -3.66
N VAL A 186 6.36 14.02 -4.34
CA VAL A 186 6.75 13.10 -5.41
C VAL A 186 7.63 11.99 -4.85
N GLY A 187 7.57 10.82 -5.48
CA GLY A 187 8.46 9.70 -5.19
C GLY A 187 9.93 10.15 -5.30
N PRO A 188 10.75 9.97 -4.25
CA PRO A 188 12.14 10.38 -4.30
C PRO A 188 12.92 9.49 -5.26
N MET A 189 13.77 10.09 -6.10
CA MET A 189 14.76 9.34 -6.87
C MET A 189 15.71 8.61 -5.91
N LEU A 190 15.82 7.29 -6.05
CA LEU A 190 16.73 6.46 -5.26
C LEU A 190 18.09 6.30 -5.98
N ALA A 191 19.09 5.83 -5.25
CA ALA A 191 20.43 5.59 -5.76
C ALA A 191 20.75 4.09 -5.78
N GLN A 192 21.59 3.68 -6.74
CA GLN A 192 22.23 2.36 -6.73
C GLN A 192 23.64 2.48 -6.19
N THR A 193 24.12 1.41 -5.55
CA THR A 193 25.51 1.35 -5.06
C THR A 193 26.46 1.05 -6.22
N ALA A 194 27.51 1.85 -6.33
CA ALA A 194 28.71 1.56 -7.13
C ALA A 194 29.82 1.03 -6.21
N THR A 195 30.71 0.20 -6.73
CA THR A 195 31.83 -0.39 -5.97
C THR A 195 32.99 0.58 -5.79
N GLY A 196 33.00 1.68 -6.55
CA GLY A 196 33.99 2.75 -6.46
C GLY A 196 33.74 3.84 -7.50
N VAL A 197 34.61 4.86 -7.51
CA VAL A 197 34.49 6.04 -8.40
C VAL A 197 34.60 5.64 -9.89
N ALA A 198 35.50 4.73 -10.22
CA ALA A 198 35.68 4.26 -11.60
C ALA A 198 34.44 3.53 -12.14
N ASP A 199 33.87 2.61 -11.34
CA ASP A 199 32.62 1.90 -11.66
C ASP A 199 31.45 2.89 -11.83
N ALA A 200 31.34 3.88 -10.96
CA ALA A 200 30.31 4.92 -11.09
C ALA A 200 30.44 5.71 -12.41
N LEU A 201 31.67 6.12 -12.77
CA LEU A 201 31.93 6.82 -14.03
C LEU A 201 31.61 5.95 -15.25
N GLU A 202 32.01 4.68 -15.25
CA GLU A 202 31.72 3.75 -16.33
C GLU A 202 30.20 3.58 -16.53
N ARG A 203 29.45 3.36 -15.45
CA ARG A 203 27.98 3.25 -15.49
C ARG A 203 27.28 4.51 -16.01
N HIS A 204 27.89 5.68 -15.83
CA HIS A 204 27.36 6.97 -16.30
C HIS A 204 27.89 7.37 -17.69
N GLY A 205 28.69 6.52 -18.35
CA GLY A 205 29.21 6.82 -19.69
C GLY A 205 30.40 7.80 -19.69
N GLY A 206 31.15 7.88 -18.59
CA GLY A 206 32.42 8.61 -18.48
C GLY A 206 32.31 10.04 -17.97
N ALA A 207 31.12 10.64 -17.95
CA ALA A 207 30.89 11.98 -17.41
C ALA A 207 29.82 11.95 -16.31
N THR A 208 30.15 12.47 -15.13
CA THR A 208 29.22 12.54 -14.00
C THR A 208 29.51 13.75 -13.12
N ILE A 209 28.50 14.17 -12.35
CA ILE A 209 28.63 15.11 -11.24
C ILE A 209 28.75 14.29 -9.95
N PHE A 210 29.61 14.74 -9.03
CA PHE A 210 29.72 14.18 -7.69
C PHE A 210 29.24 15.21 -6.67
N GLU A 211 28.38 14.75 -5.76
CA GLU A 211 27.93 15.51 -4.61
C GLU A 211 28.23 14.70 -3.33
N ALA A 212 28.43 15.40 -2.21
CA ALA A 212 28.62 14.73 -0.93
C ALA A 212 27.32 14.02 -0.52
N LYS A 213 27.38 12.71 -0.28
CA LYS A 213 26.27 11.97 0.32
C LYS A 213 26.20 12.31 1.81
N LEU A 214 25.36 13.28 2.16
CA LEU A 214 25.14 13.68 3.54
C LEU A 214 24.53 12.53 4.35
N ASP A 215 24.95 12.41 5.61
CA ASP A 215 24.40 11.45 6.57
C ASP A 215 23.33 12.13 7.42
N GLY A 216 22.06 11.89 7.07
CA GLY A 216 20.92 12.54 7.69
C GLY A 216 19.59 12.09 7.09
N ALA A 217 18.53 12.84 7.38
CA ALA A 217 17.21 12.60 6.83
C ALA A 217 16.99 13.40 5.54
N ARG A 218 16.56 12.73 4.47
CA ARG A 218 16.12 13.40 3.24
C ARG A 218 14.75 14.03 3.48
N VAL A 219 14.61 15.30 3.12
CA VAL A 219 13.34 16.02 3.13
C VAL A 219 12.98 16.47 1.72
N GLN A 220 11.69 16.63 1.44
CA GLN A 220 11.20 17.22 0.19
C GLN A 220 10.35 18.44 0.52
N ILE A 221 10.92 19.63 0.33
CA ILE A 221 10.28 20.88 0.72
C ILE A 221 9.40 21.37 -0.44
N HIS A 222 8.14 21.62 -0.13
CA HIS A 222 7.17 22.23 -1.04
C HIS A 222 6.90 23.66 -0.57
N ARG A 223 6.94 24.62 -1.50
CA ARG A 223 6.65 26.03 -1.21
C ARG A 223 5.67 26.61 -2.23
N ALA A 224 4.52 27.09 -1.76
CA ALA A 224 3.53 27.82 -2.54
C ALA A 224 3.34 29.22 -1.94
N GLY A 225 4.04 30.23 -2.49
CA GLY A 225 4.08 31.56 -1.88
C GLY A 225 4.72 31.50 -0.49
N ASP A 226 3.93 31.79 0.55
CA ASP A 226 4.36 31.74 1.96
C ASP A 226 4.01 30.42 2.66
N GLU A 227 3.24 29.54 2.02
CA GLU A 227 2.97 28.21 2.56
C GLU A 227 4.15 27.28 2.27
N VAL A 228 4.66 26.65 3.34
CA VAL A 228 5.75 25.67 3.26
C VAL A 228 5.30 24.37 3.92
N THR A 229 5.44 23.27 3.19
CA THR A 229 5.22 21.91 3.70
C THR A 229 6.43 21.02 3.45
N VAL A 230 6.58 19.99 4.28
CA VAL A 230 7.69 19.02 4.26
C VAL A 230 7.13 17.61 4.22
#